data_AF-A0A450SY44-F1
#
_entry.id   AF-A0A450SY44-F1
#
_cell.length_a   1.000
_cell.length_b   1.000
_cell.length_c   1.000
_cell.angle_alpha   90.00
_cell.angle_beta   90.00
_cell.angle_gamma   90.00
#
_symmetry.space_group_name_H-M   'P 1'
#
loop_
_entity.id
_entity.type
_entity.pdbx_description
1 polymer ?
#
loop_
_entity_poly.entity_id
_entity_poly.type
_entity_poly.pdbx_seq_one_letter_code
_entity_poly.pdbx_strand_id
1 'polypeptide(L)'
;MRPKPDYPIPPPWNDDPPSPKKFINYLIGFIVAILVAGLIAIATNWERLGSILQPPVSLTVNAVDATKPGSDPLKGWVYIDKEAPVALGSTIPNLVPGKHQVRVEKSGYEPFIGTLLVSETEPHETVKLRPKPVRVSITTDASEARIYINGKEIGPPGTYSLVPGKYTVWAEGTYHEPAQKDFELAVEEDKGKIKEIELNLEPKQTKLVVNIDSDVTENISVSVDEEKVDVSRSGAYDVNAGERRMVRVEAPGYEPFEVSMALEPEESNRVRAVLRQPPAEGENFQDTLQDNSKGPKMVVTSAGEFMMGSPPDESNRDSDEEPQHKVSISKPFAIGVTEVTFEDYERFIRATKKESIRDYNWEERRKLPITNVTWDNARAYAEWLSDQSGKEYRLPSEAEWEYAARAGTTSRYFWGKDDESACSYANSGAFGSCKDDHAKVAPVGSYPSNAFGLFDMIGNVWEWTADCWHENYRDAPIDGSAWGEDNGGDCTRRMVRGSSFYGKPWYLRSANRFDLPMDKKTTDVGFRLVRVIKP
;
A
#
# COMPACT_ATOMS: atom_id res chain seq x y z
N MET A 1 -38.26 -39.67 32.40
CA MET A 1 -37.81 -39.32 33.76
C MET A 1 -37.54 -37.83 33.85
N ARG A 2 -38.50 -37.06 34.35
CA ARG A 2 -38.34 -35.99 35.36
C ARG A 2 -39.63 -36.00 36.19
N PRO A 3 -39.57 -35.89 37.52
CA PRO A 3 -40.71 -36.21 38.39
C PRO A 3 -41.73 -35.06 38.37
N LYS A 4 -43.02 -35.42 38.41
CA LYS A 4 -44.09 -34.46 38.72
C LYS A 4 -43.91 -34.01 40.19
N PRO A 5 -44.08 -32.72 40.53
CA PRO A 5 -44.02 -32.29 41.92
C PRO A 5 -45.22 -32.85 42.70
N ASP A 6 -44.94 -33.44 43.85
CA ASP A 6 -45.91 -33.74 44.90
C ASP A 6 -46.60 -32.44 45.33
N TYR A 7 -47.92 -32.41 45.22
CA TYR A 7 -48.74 -31.45 45.93
C TYR A 7 -49.37 -32.16 47.15
N PRO A 8 -49.25 -31.58 48.35
CA PRO A 8 -49.75 -32.20 49.57
C PRO A 8 -51.28 -32.26 49.56
N ILE A 9 -51.81 -33.42 49.95
CA ILE A 9 -53.22 -33.61 50.28
C ILE A 9 -53.51 -32.78 51.55
N PRO A 10 -54.46 -31.83 51.53
CA PRO A 10 -54.86 -31.13 52.75
C PRO A 10 -55.67 -32.06 53.67
N PRO A 11 -55.63 -31.83 55.00
CA PRO A 11 -56.41 -32.61 55.96
C PRO A 11 -57.93 -32.36 55.76
N PRO A 12 -58.81 -33.23 56.27
CA PRO A 12 -60.24 -33.01 56.18
C PRO A 12 -60.62 -31.79 57.02
N TRP A 13 -61.01 -30.70 56.36
CA TRP A 13 -61.59 -29.53 57.02
C TRP A 13 -63.04 -29.84 57.37
N ASN A 14 -63.23 -30.23 58.62
CA ASN A 14 -64.48 -30.12 59.35
C ASN A 14 -64.51 -28.69 59.89
N ASP A 15 -65.21 -27.78 59.22
CA ASP A 15 -65.48 -26.44 59.75
C ASP A 15 -66.88 -26.00 59.30
N ASP A 16 -67.67 -25.62 60.30
CA ASP A 16 -69.05 -25.18 60.19
C ASP A 16 -69.26 -24.09 59.12
N PRO A 17 -70.45 -24.05 58.46
CA PRO A 17 -70.74 -23.02 57.48
C PRO A 17 -70.54 -21.62 58.07
N PRO A 18 -69.88 -20.69 57.34
CA PRO A 18 -69.61 -19.36 57.85
C PRO A 18 -70.93 -18.66 58.13
N SER A 19 -71.02 -18.02 59.30
CA SER A 19 -72.21 -17.29 59.69
C SER A 19 -72.62 -16.30 58.58
N PRO A 20 -73.93 -16.06 58.37
CA PRO A 20 -74.46 -15.30 57.23
C PRO A 20 -73.78 -13.93 57.00
N LYS A 21 -73.21 -13.33 58.04
CA LYS A 21 -72.50 -12.05 57.99
C LYS A 21 -71.17 -12.09 57.20
N LYS A 22 -70.41 -13.18 57.24
CA LYS A 22 -69.14 -13.28 56.48
C LYS A 22 -69.37 -13.47 54.98
N PHE A 23 -70.42 -14.20 54.60
CA PHE A 23 -70.80 -14.40 53.20
C PHE A 23 -71.29 -13.11 52.54
N ILE A 24 -72.07 -12.31 53.27
CA ILE A 24 -72.56 -10.99 52.81
C ILE A 24 -71.38 -10.02 52.57
N ASN A 25 -70.40 -9.97 53.48
CA ASN A 25 -69.26 -9.07 53.30
C ASN A 25 -68.36 -9.46 52.11
N TYR A 26 -68.21 -10.76 51.84
CA TYR A 26 -67.47 -11.24 50.65
C TYR A 26 -68.22 -10.90 49.35
N LEU A 27 -69.56 -11.05 49.35
CA LEU A 27 -70.41 -10.68 48.21
C LEU A 27 -70.35 -9.17 47.94
N ILE A 28 -70.37 -8.34 48.99
CA ILE A 28 -70.25 -6.88 48.87
C ILE A 28 -68.86 -6.51 48.33
N GLY A 29 -67.77 -7.09 48.85
CA GLY A 29 -66.42 -6.82 48.36
C GLY A 29 -66.23 -7.19 46.88
N PHE A 30 -66.80 -8.32 46.44
CA PHE A 30 -66.74 -8.77 45.06
C PHE A 30 -67.58 -7.87 44.12
N ILE A 31 -68.77 -7.43 44.57
CA ILE A 31 -69.61 -6.49 43.83
C ILE A 31 -68.92 -5.12 43.70
N VAL A 32 -68.29 -4.62 44.76
CA VAL A 32 -67.55 -3.35 44.73
C VAL A 32 -66.35 -3.42 43.79
N ALA A 33 -65.60 -4.53 43.77
CA ALA A 33 -64.48 -4.71 42.84
C ALA A 33 -64.94 -4.74 41.37
N ILE A 34 -66.07 -5.41 41.08
CA ILE A 34 -66.67 -5.41 39.73
C ILE A 34 -67.16 -4.01 39.34
N LEU A 35 -67.77 -3.27 40.28
CA LEU A 35 -68.24 -1.91 40.02
C LEU A 35 -67.08 -0.93 39.81
N VAL A 36 -65.97 -1.05 40.53
CA VAL A 36 -64.79 -0.19 40.35
C VAL A 36 -64.08 -0.51 39.02
N ALA A 37 -63.92 -1.80 38.67
CA ALA A 37 -63.37 -2.19 37.37
C ALA A 37 -64.29 -1.76 36.22
N GLY A 38 -65.61 -1.87 36.41
CA GLY A 38 -66.62 -1.36 35.48
C GLY A 38 -66.58 0.16 35.34
N LEU A 39 -66.40 0.92 36.42
CA LEU A 39 -66.29 2.38 36.40
C LEU A 39 -65.00 2.85 35.75
N ILE A 40 -63.87 2.18 35.94
CA ILE A 40 -62.60 2.49 35.25
C ILE A 40 -62.71 2.16 33.76
N ALA A 41 -63.34 1.03 33.41
CA ALA A 41 -63.64 0.67 32.02
C ALA A 41 -64.60 1.67 31.37
N ILE A 42 -65.63 2.13 32.09
CA ILE A 42 -66.57 3.15 31.61
C ILE A 42 -65.89 4.51 31.48
N ALA A 43 -65.04 4.93 32.43
CA ALA A 43 -64.32 6.20 32.38
C ALA A 43 -63.29 6.23 31.24
N THR A 44 -62.51 5.17 31.05
CA THR A 44 -61.59 5.05 29.90
C THR A 44 -62.33 4.93 28.57
N ASN A 45 -63.53 4.34 28.56
CA ASN A 45 -64.39 4.30 27.37
C ASN A 45 -65.11 5.64 27.14
N TRP A 46 -65.38 6.43 28.18
CA TRP A 46 -65.94 7.79 28.10
C TRP A 46 -64.92 8.81 27.60
N GLU A 47 -63.65 8.72 28.02
CA GLU A 47 -62.57 9.51 27.43
C GLU A 47 -62.36 9.16 25.95
N ARG A 48 -62.47 7.87 25.58
CA ARG A 48 -62.48 7.41 24.17
C ARG A 48 -63.72 7.85 23.39
N LEU A 49 -64.90 7.90 24.01
CA LEU A 49 -66.15 8.34 23.36
C LEU A 49 -66.20 9.87 23.21
N GLY A 50 -65.62 10.62 24.15
CA GLY A 50 -65.50 12.08 24.08
C GLY A 50 -64.62 12.55 22.91
N SER A 51 -63.58 11.80 22.55
CA SER A 51 -62.77 12.09 21.36
C SER A 51 -63.44 11.72 20.04
N ILE A 52 -64.47 10.86 20.03
CA ILE A 52 -65.18 10.42 18.82
C ILE A 52 -66.31 11.39 18.42
N LEU A 53 -66.75 12.27 19.33
CA LEU A 53 -67.88 13.18 19.14
C LEU A 53 -67.49 14.62 18.74
N GLN A 54 -66.20 14.91 18.61
CA GLN A 54 -65.76 16.22 18.12
C GLN A 54 -65.91 16.29 16.60
N PRO A 55 -66.42 17.41 16.06
CA PRO A 55 -66.58 17.54 14.61
C PRO A 55 -65.21 17.41 13.92
N PRO A 56 -65.16 16.75 12.74
CA PRO A 56 -63.93 16.66 11.99
C PRO A 56 -63.40 18.06 11.66
N VAL A 57 -62.10 18.25 11.83
CA VAL A 57 -61.38 19.48 11.46
C VAL A 57 -60.48 19.24 10.26
N SER A 58 -59.99 20.33 9.68
CA SER A 58 -59.06 20.28 8.56
C SER A 58 -57.73 20.90 8.98
N LEU A 59 -56.62 20.32 8.51
CA LEU A 59 -55.28 20.83 8.76
C LEU A 59 -54.53 20.99 7.44
N THR A 60 -53.81 22.10 7.29
CA THR A 60 -52.84 22.27 6.21
C THR A 60 -51.44 22.26 6.80
N VAL A 61 -50.62 21.29 6.38
CA VAL A 61 -49.23 21.20 6.81
C VAL A 61 -48.33 21.79 5.72
N ASN A 62 -47.57 22.82 6.10
CA ASN A 62 -46.54 23.44 5.29
C ASN A 62 -45.16 23.00 5.77
N ALA A 63 -44.16 23.11 4.90
CA ALA A 63 -42.78 22.95 5.30
C ALA A 63 -41.92 24.09 4.76
N VAL A 64 -40.94 24.52 5.55
CA VAL A 64 -39.94 25.53 5.16
C VAL A 64 -38.53 25.01 5.40
N ASP A 65 -37.56 25.58 4.72
CA ASP A 65 -36.16 25.24 4.93
C ASP A 65 -35.67 25.81 6.27
N ALA A 66 -35.21 24.92 7.15
CA ALA A 66 -34.70 25.30 8.47
C ALA A 66 -33.48 26.23 8.42
N THR A 67 -32.73 26.22 7.32
CA THR A 67 -31.50 27.01 7.11
C THR A 67 -31.75 28.36 6.44
N LYS A 68 -32.94 28.58 5.86
CA LYS A 68 -33.31 29.82 5.15
C LYS A 68 -34.58 30.42 5.75
N PRO A 69 -34.46 31.27 6.79
CA PRO A 69 -35.61 31.97 7.39
C PRO A 69 -36.35 32.80 6.34
N GLY A 70 -37.68 32.62 6.24
CA GLY A 70 -38.51 33.31 5.25
C GLY A 70 -38.47 32.70 3.84
N SER A 71 -37.97 31.47 3.69
CA SER A 71 -38.04 30.74 2.42
C SER A 71 -39.48 30.42 1.99
N ASP A 72 -39.68 30.31 0.68
CA ASP A 72 -40.94 29.83 0.11
C ASP A 72 -41.29 28.43 0.63
N PRO A 73 -42.58 28.11 0.81
CA PRO A 73 -43.01 26.76 1.20
C PRO A 73 -42.46 25.68 0.28
N LEU A 74 -41.88 24.64 0.87
CA LEU A 74 -41.33 23.49 0.16
C LEU A 74 -42.44 22.61 -0.41
N LYS A 75 -42.20 22.03 -1.59
CA LYS A 75 -43.09 21.04 -2.23
C LYS A 75 -42.65 19.62 -1.89
N GLY A 76 -43.48 18.87 -1.20
CA GLY A 76 -43.17 17.50 -0.76
C GLY A 76 -44.42 16.77 -0.29
N TRP A 77 -44.25 15.79 0.59
CA TRP A 77 -45.31 14.90 1.04
C TRP A 77 -45.46 14.93 2.56
N VAL A 78 -46.69 14.87 3.04
CA VAL A 78 -47.03 14.69 4.45
C VAL A 78 -47.82 13.40 4.64
N TYR A 79 -47.48 12.63 5.67
CA TYR A 79 -48.14 11.40 6.07
C TYR A 79 -48.67 11.61 7.48
N ILE A 80 -49.95 11.35 7.70
CA ILE A 80 -50.60 11.42 9.02
C ILE A 80 -51.04 10.02 9.41
N ASP A 81 -50.71 9.57 10.62
CA ASP A 81 -51.10 8.28 11.20
C ASP A 81 -50.93 7.04 10.30
N LYS A 82 -49.88 7.06 9.47
CA LYS A 82 -49.53 6.00 8.50
C LYS A 82 -50.53 5.85 7.34
N GLU A 83 -51.36 6.87 7.09
CA GLU A 83 -52.22 6.95 5.91
C GLU A 83 -51.43 7.31 4.63
N ALA A 84 -52.15 7.31 3.50
CA ALA A 84 -51.60 7.69 2.20
C ALA A 84 -51.06 9.15 2.23
N PRO A 85 -49.95 9.44 1.53
CA PRO A 85 -49.36 10.77 1.52
C PRO A 85 -50.25 11.80 0.84
N VAL A 86 -50.27 13.00 1.41
CA VAL A 86 -50.88 14.20 0.82
C VAL A 86 -49.77 15.20 0.46
N ALA A 87 -49.96 15.99 -0.59
CA ALA A 87 -48.98 17.01 -0.97
C ALA A 87 -48.93 18.14 0.07
N LEU A 88 -47.72 18.62 0.42
CA LEU A 88 -47.53 19.78 1.30
C LEU A 88 -48.30 21.01 0.80
N GLY A 89 -48.89 21.76 1.73
CA GLY A 89 -49.72 22.94 1.45
C GLY A 89 -51.16 22.62 1.01
N SER A 90 -51.52 21.33 0.88
CA SER A 90 -52.91 20.93 0.65
C SER A 90 -53.67 20.81 1.98
N THR A 91 -54.97 21.11 1.95
CA THR A 91 -55.86 20.92 3.10
C THR A 91 -56.20 19.44 3.26
N ILE A 92 -55.92 18.90 4.44
CA ILE A 92 -56.24 17.52 4.83
C ILE A 92 -57.56 17.55 5.60
N PRO A 93 -58.66 17.04 5.03
CA PRO A 93 -59.98 17.08 5.67
C PRO A 93 -60.17 15.90 6.63
N ASN A 94 -61.22 15.98 7.46
CA ASN A 94 -61.73 14.86 8.26
C ASN A 94 -60.80 14.32 9.35
N LEU A 95 -59.95 15.18 9.93
CA LEU A 95 -59.11 14.83 11.07
C LEU A 95 -59.89 14.97 12.37
N VAL A 96 -59.70 14.04 13.30
CA VAL A 96 -60.22 14.16 14.67
C VAL A 96 -59.32 15.13 15.44
N PRO A 97 -59.83 16.09 16.24
CA PRO A 97 -58.95 16.92 17.04
C PRO A 97 -58.17 16.08 18.07
N GLY A 98 -56.88 16.35 18.23
CA GLY A 98 -55.99 15.55 19.07
C GLY A 98 -54.56 15.45 18.55
N LYS A 99 -53.80 14.51 19.12
CA LYS A 99 -52.39 14.29 18.77
C LYS A 99 -52.27 13.30 17.62
N HIS A 100 -51.67 13.71 16.52
CA HIS A 100 -51.47 12.88 15.33
C HIS A 100 -49.99 12.67 15.06
N GLN A 101 -49.60 11.45 14.67
CA GLN A 101 -48.25 11.16 14.21
C GLN A 101 -48.09 11.69 12.79
N VAL A 102 -47.08 12.54 12.59
CA VAL A 102 -46.84 13.19 11.31
C VAL A 102 -45.43 12.91 10.85
N ARG A 103 -45.30 12.46 9.59
CA ARG A 103 -44.04 12.41 8.87
C ARG A 103 -44.10 13.35 7.67
N VAL A 104 -43.13 14.24 7.55
CA VAL A 104 -43.01 15.14 6.39
C VAL A 104 -41.75 14.78 5.62
N GLU A 105 -41.88 14.60 4.31
CA GLU A 105 -40.79 14.21 3.42
C GLU A 105 -40.62 15.16 2.24
N LYS A 106 -39.37 15.50 1.97
CA LYS A 106 -38.94 16.27 0.81
C LYS A 106 -37.62 15.70 0.31
N SER A 107 -37.52 15.42 -0.99
CA SER A 107 -36.24 15.01 -1.60
C SER A 107 -35.17 16.06 -1.34
N GLY A 108 -33.99 15.63 -0.87
CA GLY A 108 -32.90 16.52 -0.45
C GLY A 108 -32.95 16.97 1.02
N TYR A 109 -33.99 16.62 1.79
CA TYR A 109 -34.13 16.97 3.20
C TYR A 109 -34.27 15.74 4.09
N GLU A 110 -33.85 15.85 5.34
CA GLU A 110 -34.14 14.87 6.38
C GLU A 110 -35.65 14.83 6.63
N PRO A 111 -36.27 13.63 6.74
CA PRO A 111 -37.68 13.54 7.03
C PRO A 111 -37.93 14.05 8.45
N PHE A 112 -38.94 14.91 8.61
CA PHE A 112 -39.45 15.24 9.94
C PHE A 112 -40.37 14.12 10.39
N ILE A 113 -40.22 13.66 11.64
CA ILE A 113 -41.12 12.72 12.29
C ILE A 113 -41.46 13.29 13.66
N GLY A 114 -42.73 13.50 13.93
CA GLY A 114 -43.18 14.10 15.18
C GLY A 114 -44.67 13.95 15.41
N THR A 115 -45.17 14.63 16.44
CA THR A 115 -46.59 14.68 16.76
C THR A 115 -47.07 16.11 16.61
N LEU A 116 -48.13 16.32 15.83
CA LEU A 116 -48.82 17.61 15.74
C LEU A 116 -50.11 17.55 16.55
N LEU A 117 -50.43 18.66 17.22
CA LEU A 117 -51.71 18.82 17.90
C LEU A 117 -52.70 19.45 16.92
N VAL A 118 -53.62 18.65 16.43
CA VAL A 118 -54.72 19.12 15.59
C VAL A 118 -55.76 19.75 16.51
N SER A 119 -56.01 21.05 16.36
CA SER A 119 -56.97 21.81 17.16
C SER A 119 -58.07 22.42 16.28
N GLU A 120 -59.18 22.83 16.88
CA GLU A 120 -60.28 23.50 16.18
C GLU A 120 -59.93 24.94 15.76
N THR A 121 -58.91 25.54 16.37
CA THR A 121 -58.59 26.97 16.22
C THR A 121 -57.41 27.27 15.30
N GLU A 122 -56.53 26.28 15.05
CA GLU A 122 -55.31 26.46 14.25
C GLU A 122 -55.29 25.48 13.07
N PRO A 123 -55.80 25.90 11.88
CA PRO A 123 -55.90 25.02 10.72
C PRO A 123 -54.59 24.91 9.92
N HIS A 124 -53.48 25.49 10.40
CA HIS A 124 -52.21 25.53 9.71
C HIS A 124 -51.05 25.18 10.65
N GLU A 125 -50.18 24.29 10.18
CA GLU A 125 -48.95 23.93 10.87
C GLU A 125 -47.76 24.07 9.92
N THR A 126 -46.63 24.56 10.41
CA THR A 126 -45.40 24.74 9.61
C THR A 126 -44.24 23.99 10.23
N VAL A 127 -43.74 23.00 9.49
CA VAL A 127 -42.59 22.18 9.89
C VAL A 127 -41.31 22.74 9.28
N LYS A 128 -40.22 22.75 10.04
CA LYS A 128 -38.89 23.13 9.53
C LYS A 128 -38.11 21.87 9.13
N LEU A 129 -37.81 21.73 7.84
CA LEU A 129 -37.02 20.60 7.34
C LEU A 129 -35.54 20.99 7.24
N ARG A 130 -34.65 20.07 7.62
CA ARG A 130 -33.20 20.25 7.51
C ARG A 130 -32.71 19.64 6.20
N PRO A 131 -31.98 20.39 5.36
CA PRO A 131 -31.32 19.82 4.18
C PRO A 131 -30.38 18.66 4.57
N LYS A 132 -30.34 17.61 3.75
CA LYS A 132 -29.36 16.52 3.93
C LYS A 132 -27.95 17.05 3.60
N PRO A 133 -26.91 16.63 4.33
CA PRO A 133 -25.54 16.94 3.97
C PRO A 133 -25.17 16.43 2.57
N VAL A 134 -24.40 17.23 1.85
CA VAL A 134 -23.78 16.93 0.57
C VAL A 134 -22.31 16.57 0.81
N ARG A 135 -21.81 15.57 0.09
CA ARG A 135 -20.38 15.25 0.11
C ARG A 135 -19.62 16.22 -0.78
N VAL A 136 -18.56 16.81 -0.27
CA VAL A 136 -17.68 17.74 -0.98
C VAL A 136 -16.27 17.18 -0.97
N SER A 137 -15.72 16.88 -2.15
CA SER A 137 -14.33 16.46 -2.31
C SER A 137 -13.47 17.69 -2.55
N ILE A 138 -12.55 17.98 -1.64
CA ILE A 138 -11.62 19.10 -1.73
C ILE A 138 -10.24 18.53 -2.05
N THR A 139 -9.68 18.92 -3.19
CA THR A 139 -8.39 18.43 -3.70
C THR A 139 -7.42 19.58 -3.93
N THR A 140 -6.13 19.30 -3.74
CA THR A 140 -5.03 20.24 -3.99
C THR A 140 -3.78 19.46 -4.37
N ASP A 141 -2.91 20.12 -5.11
CA ASP A 141 -1.53 19.75 -5.43
C ASP A 141 -0.60 19.67 -4.19
N ALA A 142 -0.92 20.41 -3.12
CA ALA A 142 -0.20 20.39 -1.85
C ALA A 142 -0.79 19.34 -0.88
N SER A 143 -0.25 18.12 -0.91
CA SER A 143 -0.76 17.00 -0.09
C SER A 143 -0.68 17.25 1.43
N GLU A 144 0.24 18.11 1.86
CA GLU A 144 0.45 18.54 3.24
C GLU A 144 -0.51 19.62 3.71
N ALA A 145 -1.31 20.20 2.81
CA ALA A 145 -2.14 21.35 3.11
C ALA A 145 -3.18 21.08 4.20
N ARG A 146 -3.57 22.14 4.90
CA ARG A 146 -4.68 22.16 5.84
C ARG A 146 -5.84 22.91 5.22
N ILE A 147 -7.01 22.31 5.25
CA ILE A 147 -8.24 22.86 4.69
C ILE A 147 -9.05 23.53 5.79
N TYR A 148 -9.53 24.72 5.48
CA TYR A 148 -10.40 25.52 6.31
C TYR A 148 -11.68 25.81 5.55
N ILE A 149 -12.83 25.69 6.22
CA ILE A 149 -14.12 26.11 5.68
C ILE A 149 -14.69 27.18 6.59
N ASN A 150 -14.98 28.35 6.00
CA ASN A 150 -15.45 29.54 6.72
C ASN A 150 -14.53 29.90 7.91
N GLY A 151 -13.22 29.76 7.73
CA GLY A 151 -12.20 30.06 8.74
C GLY A 151 -11.99 28.99 9.81
N LYS A 152 -12.73 27.87 9.78
CA LYS A 152 -12.52 26.75 10.69
C LYS A 152 -11.76 25.62 10.00
N GLU A 153 -10.66 25.17 10.61
CA GLU A 153 -9.91 24.01 10.15
C GLU A 153 -10.77 22.73 10.22
N ILE A 154 -10.78 21.97 9.13
CA ILE A 154 -11.54 20.73 9.02
C ILE A 154 -10.66 19.48 8.80
N GLY A 155 -9.40 19.66 8.40
CA GLY A 155 -8.44 18.56 8.20
C GLY A 155 -7.64 18.67 6.89
N PRO A 156 -7.00 17.58 6.45
CA PRO A 156 -6.23 17.52 5.20
C PRO A 156 -7.14 17.51 3.94
N PRO A 157 -6.62 17.58 2.71
CA PRO A 157 -7.43 17.40 1.50
C PRO A 157 -8.20 16.08 1.55
N GLY A 158 -9.46 16.07 1.11
CA GLY A 158 -10.33 14.92 1.25
C GLY A 158 -11.81 15.21 1.10
N THR A 159 -12.65 14.23 1.44
CA THR A 159 -14.10 14.36 1.32
C THR A 159 -14.77 14.71 2.66
N TYR A 160 -15.55 15.78 2.64
CA TYR A 160 -16.28 16.33 3.78
C TYR A 160 -17.78 16.28 3.56
N SER A 161 -18.57 16.30 4.64
CA SER A 161 -20.04 16.40 4.56
C SER A 161 -20.48 17.78 5.03
N LEU A 162 -21.06 18.57 4.13
CA LEU A 162 -21.50 19.94 4.37
C LEU A 162 -22.97 20.08 4.07
N VAL A 163 -23.70 20.84 4.89
CA VAL A 163 -25.10 21.15 4.59
C VAL A 163 -25.17 22.13 3.41
N PRO A 164 -26.19 22.07 2.56
CA PRO A 164 -26.45 23.09 1.54
C PRO A 164 -26.37 24.53 2.09
N GLY A 165 -25.62 25.39 1.42
CA GLY A 165 -25.24 26.73 1.91
C GLY A 165 -24.07 27.34 1.12
N LYS A 166 -23.68 28.55 1.49
CA LYS A 166 -22.51 29.27 0.93
C LYS A 166 -21.28 29.05 1.80
N TYR A 167 -20.15 28.80 1.16
CA TYR A 167 -18.90 28.47 1.81
C TYR A 167 -17.73 29.16 1.14
N THR A 168 -16.75 29.55 1.96
CA THR A 168 -15.39 29.88 1.52
C THR A 168 -14.49 28.74 1.97
N VAL A 169 -13.81 28.09 1.03
CA VAL A 169 -12.72 27.17 1.34
C VAL A 169 -11.39 27.90 1.24
N TRP A 170 -10.50 27.65 2.20
CA TRP A 170 -9.13 28.15 2.24
C TRP A 170 -8.20 26.96 2.46
N ALA A 171 -7.07 26.94 1.77
CA ALA A 171 -6.02 25.93 1.93
C ALA A 171 -4.69 26.62 2.25
N GLU A 172 -3.97 26.08 3.20
CA GLU A 172 -2.64 26.56 3.62
C GLU A 172 -1.68 25.37 3.69
N GLY A 173 -0.50 25.50 3.09
CA GLY A 173 0.56 24.50 3.11
C GLY A 173 1.87 25.08 3.60
N THR A 174 2.75 24.23 4.13
CA THR A 174 4.10 24.63 4.55
C THR A 174 4.87 25.20 3.36
N TYR A 175 4.83 24.49 2.23
CA TYR A 175 5.67 24.76 1.05
C TYR A 175 4.98 25.56 -0.06
N HIS A 176 3.73 25.98 0.15
CA HIS A 176 2.91 26.65 -0.85
C HIS A 176 2.24 27.91 -0.29
N GLU A 177 2.00 28.90 -1.16
CA GLU A 177 1.19 30.08 -0.86
C GLU A 177 -0.27 29.68 -0.66
N PRO A 178 -0.98 30.27 0.32
CA PRO A 178 -2.34 29.87 0.59
C PRO A 178 -3.31 30.34 -0.50
N ALA A 179 -4.34 29.55 -0.75
CA ALA A 179 -5.36 29.82 -1.76
C ALA A 179 -6.77 29.72 -1.18
N GLN A 180 -7.71 30.46 -1.77
CA GLN A 180 -9.12 30.40 -1.37
C GLN A 180 -10.08 30.39 -2.54
N LYS A 181 -11.27 29.83 -2.31
CA LYS A 181 -12.33 29.74 -3.30
C LYS A 181 -13.69 29.75 -2.64
N ASP A 182 -14.60 30.54 -3.19
CA ASP A 182 -16.01 30.53 -2.78
C ASP A 182 -16.78 29.48 -3.58
N PHE A 183 -17.69 28.78 -2.91
CA PHE A 183 -18.63 27.86 -3.55
C PHE A 183 -19.97 27.83 -2.83
N GLU A 184 -21.00 27.38 -3.54
CA GLU A 184 -22.35 27.21 -3.01
C GLU A 184 -22.81 25.76 -3.25
N LEU A 185 -23.50 25.23 -2.25
CA LEU A 185 -24.15 23.92 -2.29
C LEU A 185 -25.66 24.12 -2.35
N ALA A 186 -26.28 23.67 -3.44
CA ALA A 186 -27.71 23.77 -3.68
C ALA A 186 -28.40 22.43 -3.41
N VAL A 187 -29.54 22.48 -2.72
CA VAL A 187 -30.28 21.28 -2.30
C VAL A 187 -30.70 20.42 -3.48
N GLU A 188 -31.20 21.01 -4.57
CA GLU A 188 -31.69 20.24 -5.72
C GLU A 188 -30.58 19.80 -6.67
N GLU A 189 -29.56 20.64 -6.86
CA GLU A 189 -28.50 20.40 -7.85
C GLU A 189 -27.46 19.41 -7.35
N ASP A 190 -27.13 19.45 -6.06
CA ASP A 190 -26.05 18.68 -5.46
C ASP A 190 -26.54 17.46 -4.64
N LYS A 191 -27.86 17.22 -4.54
CA LYS A 191 -28.40 16.05 -3.82
C LYS A 191 -27.84 14.74 -4.36
N GLY A 192 -27.28 13.93 -3.45
CA GLY A 192 -26.73 12.61 -3.77
C GLY A 192 -25.48 12.64 -4.67
N LYS A 193 -24.91 13.83 -4.94
CA LYS A 193 -23.67 13.98 -5.69
C LYS A 193 -22.49 14.20 -4.74
N ILE A 194 -21.28 14.05 -5.30
CA ILE A 194 -20.05 14.56 -4.70
C ILE A 194 -19.71 15.86 -5.45
N LYS A 195 -19.66 16.98 -4.73
CA LYS A 195 -19.22 18.27 -5.29
C LYS A 195 -17.70 18.31 -5.25
N GLU A 196 -17.05 18.49 -6.39
CA GLU A 196 -15.60 18.58 -6.47
C GLU A 196 -15.15 20.04 -6.42
N ILE A 197 -14.18 20.32 -5.54
CA ILE A 197 -13.59 21.64 -5.35
C ILE A 197 -12.07 21.48 -5.41
N GLU A 198 -11.50 21.92 -6.52
CA GLU A 198 -10.05 21.97 -6.71
C GLU A 198 -9.48 23.34 -6.28
N LEU A 199 -8.39 23.29 -5.52
CA LEU A 199 -7.56 24.40 -5.07
C LEU A 199 -6.11 24.11 -5.48
N ASN A 200 -5.58 24.90 -6.41
CA ASN A 200 -4.18 24.80 -6.82
C ASN A 200 -3.39 25.88 -6.10
N LEU A 201 -2.35 25.49 -5.37
CA LEU A 201 -1.56 26.39 -4.54
C LEU A 201 -0.21 26.66 -5.23
N GLU A 202 0.21 27.92 -5.24
CA GLU A 202 1.49 28.29 -5.85
C GLU A 202 2.65 27.86 -4.93
N PRO A 203 3.68 27.13 -5.40
CA PRO A 203 4.83 26.78 -4.58
C PRO A 203 5.60 28.01 -4.11
N LYS A 204 6.00 28.03 -2.83
CA LYS A 204 6.91 29.04 -2.29
C LYS A 204 8.29 28.90 -2.92
N GLN A 205 8.98 30.01 -3.12
CA GLN A 205 10.37 30.01 -3.57
C GLN A 205 11.33 29.85 -2.40
N THR A 206 12.45 29.16 -2.63
CA THR A 206 13.55 29.03 -1.68
C THR A 206 14.90 29.00 -2.39
N LYS A 207 15.99 29.10 -1.62
CA LYS A 207 17.36 29.02 -2.13
C LYS A 207 17.97 27.66 -1.89
N LEU A 208 18.40 27.01 -2.96
CA LEU A 208 19.23 25.81 -2.94
C LEU A 208 20.69 26.17 -3.24
N VAL A 209 21.59 25.92 -2.30
CA VAL A 209 23.04 26.10 -2.44
C VAL A 209 23.70 24.75 -2.69
N VAL A 210 24.21 24.57 -3.91
CA VAL A 210 24.93 23.35 -4.32
C VAL A 210 26.43 23.61 -4.25
N ASN A 211 27.10 22.88 -3.37
CA ASN A 211 28.56 22.86 -3.27
C ASN A 211 29.08 21.58 -3.92
N ILE A 212 29.79 21.73 -5.04
CA ILE A 212 30.40 20.60 -5.73
C ILE A 212 31.81 20.42 -5.20
N ASP A 213 32.07 19.26 -4.65
CA ASP A 213 33.31 18.88 -4.00
C ASP A 213 33.99 17.78 -4.81
N SER A 214 34.43 18.15 -6.01
CA SER A 214 35.06 17.26 -7.00
C SER A 214 35.89 18.11 -7.96
N ASP A 215 36.86 17.48 -8.65
CA ASP A 215 37.76 18.18 -9.57
C ASP A 215 37.09 18.65 -10.88
N VAL A 216 35.77 18.46 -11.02
CA VAL A 216 35.00 18.89 -12.18
C VAL A 216 34.72 20.39 -12.15
N THR A 217 35.12 21.08 -13.22
CA THR A 217 35.04 22.54 -13.28
C THR A 217 34.12 23.08 -14.38
N GLU A 218 33.63 22.24 -15.29
CA GLU A 218 32.85 22.65 -16.47
C GLU A 218 31.73 21.65 -16.80
N ASN A 219 30.71 22.09 -17.56
CA ASN A 219 29.57 21.31 -18.05
C ASN A 219 28.73 20.61 -16.97
N ILE A 220 28.59 21.25 -15.81
CA ILE A 220 27.81 20.73 -14.69
C ILE A 220 26.35 21.17 -14.86
N SER A 221 25.40 20.23 -14.79
CA SER A 221 23.98 20.55 -14.69
C SER A 221 23.43 20.24 -13.31
N VAL A 222 22.63 21.17 -12.78
CA VAL A 222 21.82 20.97 -11.58
C VAL A 222 20.35 20.95 -11.98
N SER A 223 19.61 19.95 -11.51
CA SER A 223 18.16 19.87 -11.66
C SER A 223 17.48 19.55 -10.33
N VAL A 224 16.23 20.02 -10.19
CA VAL A 224 15.36 19.71 -9.07
C VAL A 224 14.06 19.14 -9.64
N ASP A 225 13.73 17.90 -9.29
CA ASP A 225 12.59 17.16 -9.86
C ASP A 225 12.58 17.17 -11.39
N GLU A 226 13.73 16.83 -11.99
CA GLU A 226 14.00 16.81 -13.45
C GLU A 226 14.00 18.19 -14.14
N GLU A 227 13.55 19.25 -13.47
CA GLU A 227 13.62 20.62 -13.97
C GLU A 227 15.04 21.18 -13.82
N LYS A 228 15.66 21.56 -14.94
CA LYS A 228 17.02 22.15 -14.95
C LYS A 228 16.97 23.56 -14.39
N VAL A 229 17.81 23.83 -13.39
CA VAL A 229 17.84 25.13 -12.70
C VAL A 229 18.94 26.04 -13.23
N ASP A 230 20.17 25.53 -13.41
CA ASP A 230 21.27 26.21 -14.11
C ASP A 230 22.38 25.20 -14.49
N VAL A 231 23.18 25.54 -15.51
CA VAL A 231 24.10 24.66 -16.26
C VAL A 231 25.58 25.06 -16.14
N SER A 232 25.98 25.84 -15.14
CA SER A 232 27.29 26.51 -15.20
C SER A 232 28.29 26.26 -14.05
N ARG A 233 27.91 26.08 -12.78
CA ARG A 233 28.88 25.93 -11.64
C ARG A 233 28.22 25.72 -10.27
N SER A 234 28.99 25.40 -9.22
CA SER A 234 28.54 25.54 -7.82
C SER A 234 27.93 26.93 -7.57
N GLY A 235 26.79 26.99 -6.88
CA GLY A 235 26.02 28.22 -6.75
C GLY A 235 24.79 28.11 -5.88
N ALA A 236 24.10 29.25 -5.72
CA ALA A 236 22.79 29.34 -5.09
C ALA A 236 21.74 29.54 -6.18
N TYR A 237 20.65 28.79 -6.09
CA TYR A 237 19.60 28.74 -7.08
C TYR A 237 18.23 28.99 -6.45
N ASP A 238 17.39 29.76 -7.11
CA ASP A 238 15.99 29.92 -6.72
C ASP A 238 15.18 28.75 -7.28
N VAL A 239 14.50 28.02 -6.39
CA VAL A 239 13.76 26.79 -6.70
C VAL A 239 12.47 26.73 -5.88
N ASN A 240 11.51 25.92 -6.35
CA ASN A 240 10.31 25.63 -5.57
C ASN A 240 10.66 24.85 -4.30
N ALA A 241 10.13 25.32 -3.17
CA ALA A 241 10.16 24.63 -1.89
C ALA A 241 9.33 23.34 -1.95
N GLY A 242 9.59 22.40 -1.04
CA GLY A 242 8.82 21.16 -0.97
C GLY A 242 9.39 20.16 0.03
N GLU A 243 8.53 19.32 0.60
CA GLU A 243 8.91 18.30 1.60
C GLU A 243 9.91 17.27 1.05
N ARG A 244 9.78 16.95 -0.25
CA ARG A 244 10.60 15.94 -0.90
C ARG A 244 10.91 16.33 -2.33
N ARG A 245 12.05 16.96 -2.53
CA ARG A 245 12.57 17.37 -3.83
C ARG A 245 13.82 16.56 -4.16
N MET A 246 13.93 16.08 -5.38
CA MET A 246 15.07 15.33 -5.91
C MET A 246 16.07 16.30 -6.50
N VAL A 247 17.18 16.53 -5.81
CA VAL A 247 18.30 17.32 -6.33
C VAL A 247 19.24 16.39 -7.07
N ARG A 248 19.44 16.64 -8.37
CA ARG A 248 20.35 15.88 -9.24
C ARG A 248 21.42 16.80 -9.79
N VAL A 249 22.69 16.41 -9.61
CA VAL A 249 23.87 17.08 -10.14
C VAL A 249 24.59 16.13 -11.08
N GLU A 250 24.88 16.58 -12.30
CA GLU A 250 25.50 15.78 -13.34
C GLU A 250 26.69 16.50 -13.95
N ALA A 251 27.66 15.73 -14.43
CA ALA A 251 28.72 16.23 -15.28
C ALA A 251 29.20 15.12 -16.23
N PRO A 252 29.67 15.45 -17.45
CA PRO A 252 30.15 14.46 -18.41
C PRO A 252 31.27 13.57 -17.84
N GLY A 253 31.09 12.25 -17.92
CA GLY A 253 32.08 11.26 -17.46
C GLY A 253 32.08 11.03 -15.95
N TYR A 254 31.06 11.50 -15.24
CA TYR A 254 30.85 11.27 -13.81
C TYR A 254 29.47 10.68 -13.57
N GLU A 255 29.38 9.74 -12.63
CA GLU A 255 28.09 9.26 -12.16
C GLU A 255 27.29 10.43 -11.56
N PRO A 256 25.99 10.51 -11.87
CA PRO A 256 25.13 11.55 -11.32
C PRO A 256 25.09 11.45 -9.79
N PHE A 257 25.15 12.61 -9.13
CA PHE A 257 24.84 12.74 -7.72
C PHE A 257 23.35 13.03 -7.57
N GLU A 258 22.65 12.25 -6.75
CA GLU A 258 21.23 12.41 -6.49
C GLU A 258 20.95 12.38 -5.00
N VAL A 259 20.08 13.28 -4.53
CA VAL A 259 19.60 13.27 -3.15
C VAL A 259 18.16 13.75 -3.07
N SER A 260 17.34 13.00 -2.33
CA SER A 260 16.00 13.43 -1.92
C SER A 260 16.10 14.24 -0.63
N MET A 261 15.62 15.48 -0.61
CA MET A 261 15.62 16.30 0.60
C MET A 261 14.41 17.24 0.66
N ALA A 262 14.08 17.71 1.87
CA ALA A 262 13.17 18.84 2.04
C ALA A 262 13.90 20.13 1.62
N LEU A 263 13.21 20.98 0.87
CA LEU A 263 13.64 22.33 0.56
C LEU A 263 12.73 23.28 1.32
N GLU A 264 13.21 23.73 2.48
CA GLU A 264 12.44 24.59 3.39
C GLU A 264 12.31 26.01 2.82
N PRO A 265 11.13 26.65 2.90
CA PRO A 265 10.96 28.04 2.50
C PRO A 265 11.75 28.97 3.42
N GLU A 266 12.19 30.12 2.90
CA GLU A 266 12.91 31.17 3.63
C GLU A 266 14.30 30.78 4.23
N GLU A 267 14.69 29.52 4.16
CA GLU A 267 16.02 29.02 4.55
C GLU A 267 16.96 28.85 3.33
N SER A 268 18.27 28.82 3.60
CA SER A 268 19.24 28.39 2.60
C SER A 268 19.48 26.89 2.71
N ASN A 269 18.86 26.12 1.82
CA ASN A 269 19.02 24.68 1.72
C ASN A 269 20.40 24.36 1.13
N ARG A 270 21.20 23.52 1.76
CA ARG A 270 22.59 23.25 1.32
C ARG A 270 22.79 21.77 1.00
N VAL A 271 23.40 21.51 -0.15
CA VAL A 271 23.82 20.17 -0.55
C VAL A 271 25.31 20.18 -0.92
N ARG A 272 26.03 19.15 -0.47
CA ARG A 272 27.40 18.87 -0.91
C ARG A 272 27.35 17.71 -1.90
N ALA A 273 27.52 18.01 -3.17
CA ALA A 273 27.56 17.02 -4.23
C ALA A 273 29.01 16.56 -4.46
N VAL A 274 29.24 15.25 -4.39
CA VAL A 274 30.52 14.63 -4.73
C VAL A 274 30.31 13.77 -5.97
N LEU A 275 30.77 14.26 -7.11
CA LEU A 275 30.73 13.56 -8.38
C LEU A 275 31.93 12.63 -8.47
N ARG A 276 31.69 11.37 -8.85
CA ARG A 276 32.75 10.36 -9.00
C ARG A 276 32.72 9.81 -10.40
N GLN A 277 33.89 9.59 -10.98
CA GLN A 277 33.97 8.86 -12.23
C GLN A 277 33.42 7.44 -12.02
N PRO A 278 32.69 6.88 -12.99
CA PRO A 278 32.29 5.49 -12.92
C PRO A 278 33.53 4.59 -12.82
N PRO A 279 33.48 3.49 -12.05
CA PRO A 279 34.59 2.56 -11.98
C PRO A 279 34.95 2.02 -13.37
N ALA A 280 36.24 1.83 -13.63
CA ALA A 280 36.73 1.37 -14.92
C ALA A 280 36.39 -0.12 -15.15
N GLU A 281 36.37 -0.57 -16.40
CA GLU A 281 36.17 -1.98 -16.73
C GLU A 281 37.23 -2.88 -16.06
N GLY A 282 36.79 -3.99 -15.45
CA GLY A 282 37.64 -4.88 -14.65
C GLY A 282 38.04 -4.33 -13.28
N GLU A 283 37.67 -3.09 -12.93
CA GLU A 283 37.96 -2.51 -11.63
C GLU A 283 37.10 -3.17 -10.54
N ASN A 284 37.76 -3.51 -9.42
CA ASN A 284 37.08 -3.97 -8.22
C ASN A 284 36.79 -2.77 -7.30
N PHE A 285 35.56 -2.62 -6.84
CA PHE A 285 35.17 -1.52 -5.95
C PHE A 285 34.12 -1.94 -4.93
N GLN A 286 33.88 -1.07 -3.94
CA GLN A 286 32.81 -1.18 -2.96
C GLN A 286 32.19 0.21 -2.73
N ASP A 287 30.88 0.32 -2.92
CA ASP A 287 30.16 1.54 -2.60
C ASP A 287 30.16 1.78 -1.09
N THR A 288 30.21 3.06 -0.71
CA THR A 288 30.07 3.49 0.68
C THR A 288 28.59 3.60 1.02
N LEU A 289 28.18 3.02 2.13
CA LEU A 289 26.80 3.09 2.64
C LEU A 289 26.60 4.34 3.51
N GLN A 290 25.35 4.68 3.82
CA GLN A 290 24.99 5.85 4.66
C GLN A 290 25.71 5.90 6.01
N ASP A 291 26.06 4.76 6.60
CA ASP A 291 26.81 4.65 7.87
C ASP A 291 28.34 4.68 7.71
N ASN A 292 28.84 5.03 6.51
CA ASN A 292 30.24 5.00 6.08
C ASN A 292 30.86 3.61 5.96
N SER A 293 30.09 2.55 6.17
CA SER A 293 30.56 1.20 5.93
C SER A 293 30.60 0.88 4.42
N LYS A 294 31.14 -0.28 4.06
CA LYS A 294 31.24 -0.73 2.67
C LYS A 294 30.17 -1.77 2.34
N GLY A 295 29.56 -1.63 1.17
CA GLY A 295 28.69 -2.66 0.58
C GLY A 295 29.49 -3.85 0.03
N PRO A 296 28.81 -4.81 -0.62
CA PRO A 296 29.46 -5.96 -1.26
C PRO A 296 30.51 -5.55 -2.29
N LYS A 297 31.53 -6.39 -2.47
CA LYS A 297 32.59 -6.17 -3.47
C LYS A 297 32.04 -6.45 -4.87
N MET A 298 32.21 -5.48 -5.76
CA MET A 298 31.72 -5.52 -7.14
C MET A 298 32.90 -5.47 -8.11
N VAL A 299 32.73 -6.03 -9.31
CA VAL A 299 33.66 -5.85 -10.44
C VAL A 299 32.89 -5.39 -11.67
N VAL A 300 33.43 -4.40 -12.39
CA VAL A 300 32.82 -3.91 -13.64
C VAL A 300 33.07 -4.91 -14.75
N THR A 301 31.99 -5.39 -15.35
CA THR A 301 32.00 -6.27 -16.52
C THR A 301 31.74 -5.44 -17.77
N SER A 302 32.60 -5.59 -18.78
CA SER A 302 32.49 -4.87 -20.06
C SER A 302 31.21 -5.25 -20.82
N ALA A 303 30.69 -4.28 -21.57
CA ALA A 303 29.68 -4.55 -22.60
C ALA A 303 30.22 -5.58 -23.62
N GLY A 304 29.33 -6.38 -24.19
CA GLY A 304 29.74 -7.43 -25.11
C GLY A 304 28.60 -8.31 -25.58
N GLU A 305 28.94 -9.30 -26.40
CA GLU A 305 27.98 -10.27 -26.93
C GLU A 305 28.44 -11.68 -26.60
N PHE A 306 27.49 -12.59 -26.39
CA PHE A 306 27.79 -13.99 -26.16
C PHE A 306 26.69 -14.91 -26.69
N MET A 307 26.99 -16.21 -26.78
CA MET A 307 26.01 -17.24 -27.07
C MET A 307 25.45 -17.77 -25.76
N MET A 308 24.16 -17.51 -25.50
CA MET A 308 23.41 -17.98 -24.34
C MET A 308 22.77 -19.34 -24.63
N GLY A 309 22.76 -20.22 -23.64
CA GLY A 309 22.27 -21.59 -23.75
C GLY A 309 23.33 -22.61 -24.19
N SER A 310 22.94 -23.88 -24.28
CA SER A 310 23.84 -24.99 -24.57
C SER A 310 23.84 -25.39 -26.05
N PRO A 311 25.00 -25.72 -26.65
CA PRO A 311 25.04 -26.20 -28.01
C PRO A 311 24.41 -27.60 -28.13
N PRO A 312 23.91 -27.99 -29.33
CA PRO A 312 23.19 -29.26 -29.53
C PRO A 312 23.96 -30.53 -29.14
N ASP A 313 25.29 -30.48 -29.17
CA ASP A 313 26.19 -31.59 -28.89
C ASP A 313 26.76 -31.58 -27.46
N GLU A 314 26.33 -30.64 -26.59
CA GLU A 314 26.76 -30.62 -25.20
C GLU A 314 26.14 -31.78 -24.40
N SER A 315 27.01 -32.61 -23.81
CA SER A 315 26.60 -33.71 -22.95
C SER A 315 25.82 -33.22 -21.72
N ASN A 316 24.75 -33.95 -21.37
CA ASN A 316 23.87 -33.67 -20.23
C ASN A 316 23.19 -32.28 -20.27
N ARG A 317 23.06 -31.69 -21.46
CA ARG A 317 22.20 -30.51 -21.65
C ARG A 317 20.73 -30.84 -21.42
N ASP A 318 20.00 -29.88 -20.89
CA ASP A 318 18.55 -29.96 -20.67
C ASP A 318 17.80 -29.19 -21.77
N SER A 319 16.54 -29.54 -22.02
CA SER A 319 15.73 -28.96 -23.12
C SER A 319 15.29 -27.52 -22.87
N ASP A 320 15.43 -27.03 -21.65
CA ASP A 320 15.16 -25.63 -21.29
C ASP A 320 16.34 -24.71 -21.63
N GLU A 321 17.49 -25.26 -22.02
CA GLU A 321 18.70 -24.50 -22.39
C GLU A 321 18.79 -24.17 -23.88
N GLU A 322 17.78 -24.56 -24.66
CA GLU A 322 17.71 -24.36 -26.11
C GLU A 322 16.59 -23.37 -26.50
N PRO A 323 16.63 -22.77 -27.71
CA PRO A 323 17.75 -22.75 -28.63
C PRO A 323 18.90 -21.89 -28.10
N GLN A 324 20.12 -22.27 -28.47
CA GLN A 324 21.26 -21.38 -28.29
C GLN A 324 21.04 -20.12 -29.14
N HIS A 325 21.20 -18.94 -28.54
CA HIS A 325 20.93 -17.66 -29.19
C HIS A 325 21.95 -16.60 -28.78
N LYS A 326 22.10 -15.57 -29.61
CA LYS A 326 23.05 -14.49 -29.38
C LYS A 326 22.39 -13.41 -28.51
N VAL A 327 23.06 -13.02 -27.44
CA VAL A 327 22.63 -11.92 -26.55
C VAL A 327 23.69 -10.81 -26.56
N SER A 328 23.23 -9.56 -26.57
CA SER A 328 24.06 -8.36 -26.56
C SER A 328 23.86 -7.56 -25.26
N ILE A 329 24.86 -7.60 -24.38
CA ILE A 329 24.96 -6.71 -23.22
C ILE A 329 25.47 -5.35 -23.71
N SER A 330 24.56 -4.41 -23.93
CA SER A 330 24.86 -3.13 -24.59
C SER A 330 25.65 -2.12 -23.74
N LYS A 331 25.66 -2.28 -22.41
CA LYS A 331 26.31 -1.37 -21.46
C LYS A 331 27.10 -2.15 -20.42
N PRO A 332 28.23 -1.62 -19.94
CA PRO A 332 28.92 -2.21 -18.80
C PRO A 332 28.00 -2.19 -17.57
N PHE A 333 28.12 -3.22 -16.75
CA PHE A 333 27.45 -3.33 -15.47
C PHE A 333 28.44 -3.90 -14.47
N ALA A 334 28.25 -3.62 -13.18
CA ALA A 334 29.06 -4.28 -12.16
C ALA A 334 28.28 -5.45 -11.57
N ILE A 335 28.96 -6.57 -11.29
CA ILE A 335 28.36 -7.75 -10.65
C ILE A 335 29.16 -8.13 -9.42
N GLY A 336 28.49 -8.71 -8.43
CA GLY A 336 29.11 -9.15 -7.18
C GLY A 336 30.25 -10.11 -7.46
N VAL A 337 31.42 -9.82 -6.89
CA VAL A 337 32.63 -10.66 -7.01
C VAL A 337 32.39 -12.07 -6.47
N THR A 338 31.52 -12.17 -5.47
CA THR A 338 31.03 -13.41 -4.83
C THR A 338 29.50 -13.34 -4.69
N GLU A 339 28.89 -14.43 -4.21
CA GLU A 339 27.54 -14.35 -3.63
C GLU A 339 27.50 -13.38 -2.43
N VAL A 340 26.31 -12.85 -2.12
CA VAL A 340 26.10 -12.02 -0.92
C VAL A 340 26.37 -12.88 0.32
N THR A 341 27.16 -12.37 1.26
CA THR A 341 27.52 -13.13 2.46
C THR A 341 26.51 -12.95 3.60
N PHE A 342 26.58 -13.83 4.61
CA PHE A 342 25.89 -13.60 5.88
C PHE A 342 26.29 -12.27 6.54
N GLU A 343 27.55 -11.84 6.42
CA GLU A 343 28.03 -10.55 6.95
C GLU A 343 27.35 -9.35 6.26
N ASP A 344 27.22 -9.41 4.95
CA ASP A 344 26.55 -8.37 4.16
C ASP A 344 25.06 -8.32 4.47
N TYR A 345 24.41 -9.48 4.58
CA TYR A 345 22.97 -9.59 4.81
C TYR A 345 22.55 -9.25 6.26
N GLU A 346 23.40 -9.49 7.25
CA GLU A 346 23.15 -9.10 8.65
C GLU A 346 23.00 -7.58 8.81
N ARG A 347 23.61 -6.77 7.94
CA ARG A 347 23.45 -5.30 7.93
C ARG A 347 22.02 -4.91 7.55
N PHE A 348 21.47 -5.56 6.52
CA PHE A 348 20.08 -5.40 6.11
C PHE A 348 19.10 -5.80 7.23
N ILE A 349 19.35 -6.92 7.88
CA ILE A 349 18.54 -7.39 9.02
C ILE A 349 18.50 -6.35 10.15
N ARG A 350 19.66 -5.77 10.51
CA ARG A 350 19.72 -4.72 11.55
C ARG A 350 19.02 -3.44 11.13
N ALA A 351 19.26 -2.97 9.91
CA ALA A 351 18.66 -1.74 9.39
C ALA A 351 17.13 -1.84 9.31
N THR A 352 16.61 -3.03 8.99
CA THR A 352 15.16 -3.30 8.94
C THR A 352 14.56 -3.69 10.30
N LYS A 353 15.32 -3.50 11.39
CA LYS A 353 14.90 -3.77 12.79
C LYS A 353 14.38 -5.20 13.01
N LYS A 354 14.92 -6.15 12.26
CA LYS A 354 14.65 -7.59 12.44
C LYS A 354 15.64 -8.20 13.43
N GLU A 355 15.32 -9.37 13.95
CA GLU A 355 16.21 -10.13 14.85
C GLU A 355 17.51 -10.49 14.13
N SER A 356 18.64 -10.23 14.80
CA SER A 356 19.98 -10.58 14.32
C SER A 356 20.06 -12.05 13.95
N ILE A 357 20.68 -12.36 12.81
CA ILE A 357 20.89 -13.74 12.36
C ILE A 357 22.23 -14.31 12.86
N ARG A 358 22.94 -13.58 13.73
CA ARG A 358 24.17 -14.03 14.38
C ARG A 358 23.89 -15.17 15.35
N ASP A 359 24.73 -16.19 15.30
CA ASP A 359 24.74 -17.31 16.22
C ASP A 359 26.13 -17.50 16.84
N TYR A 360 26.31 -18.57 17.62
CA TYR A 360 27.57 -18.86 18.31
C TYR A 360 28.74 -19.20 17.35
N ASN A 361 28.47 -19.54 16.08
CA ASN A 361 29.46 -19.85 15.04
C ASN A 361 29.68 -18.68 14.07
N TRP A 362 29.31 -17.46 14.48
CA TRP A 362 29.28 -16.29 13.59
C TRP A 362 30.58 -16.05 12.80
N GLU A 363 31.76 -16.25 13.40
CA GLU A 363 33.03 -15.93 12.73
C GLU A 363 33.32 -16.80 11.50
N GLU A 364 32.84 -18.04 11.50
CA GLU A 364 32.89 -18.92 10.33
C GLU A 364 31.72 -18.61 9.41
N ARG A 365 30.51 -18.53 9.96
CA ARG A 365 29.27 -18.36 9.20
C ARG A 365 29.22 -17.06 8.41
N ARG A 366 29.80 -15.97 8.92
CA ARG A 366 29.73 -14.63 8.29
C ARG A 366 30.37 -14.59 6.90
N LYS A 367 31.27 -15.53 6.59
CA LYS A 367 31.97 -15.64 5.30
C LYS A 367 31.27 -16.57 4.31
N LEU A 368 30.23 -17.29 4.75
CA LEU A 368 29.44 -18.17 3.90
C LEU A 368 28.43 -17.34 3.08
N PRO A 369 27.99 -17.83 1.90
CA PRO A 369 26.89 -17.21 1.17
C PRO A 369 25.61 -17.22 2.00
N ILE A 370 24.84 -16.14 1.96
CA ILE A 370 23.50 -16.11 2.55
C ILE A 370 22.62 -17.14 1.82
N THR A 371 22.00 -18.02 2.59
CA THR A 371 21.07 -19.03 2.09
C THR A 371 19.76 -18.99 2.89
N ASN A 372 18.80 -19.83 2.51
CA ASN A 372 17.48 -19.91 3.17
C ASN A 372 16.69 -18.58 3.05
N VAL A 373 16.89 -17.89 1.92
CA VAL A 373 16.22 -16.64 1.54
C VAL A 373 15.33 -16.86 0.34
N THR A 374 14.16 -16.24 0.33
CA THR A 374 13.26 -16.24 -0.83
C THR A 374 13.76 -15.26 -1.89
N TRP A 375 13.21 -15.33 -3.10
CA TRP A 375 13.49 -14.34 -4.14
C TRP A 375 13.11 -12.92 -3.68
N ASP A 376 11.96 -12.76 -3.02
CA ASP A 376 11.55 -11.46 -2.45
C ASP A 376 12.53 -10.94 -1.39
N ASN A 377 13.18 -11.83 -0.62
CA ASN A 377 14.21 -11.42 0.35
C ASN A 377 15.45 -10.90 -0.36
N ALA A 378 15.87 -11.55 -1.46
CA ALA A 378 16.98 -11.12 -2.28
C ALA A 378 16.70 -9.78 -2.98
N ARG A 379 15.49 -9.60 -3.55
CA ARG A 379 15.05 -8.32 -4.12
C ARG A 379 15.01 -7.21 -3.07
N ALA A 380 14.41 -7.46 -1.91
CA ALA A 380 14.35 -6.47 -0.82
C ALA A 380 15.73 -6.08 -0.30
N TYR A 381 16.70 -7.00 -0.30
CA TYR A 381 18.09 -6.67 0.01
C TYR A 381 18.71 -5.74 -1.03
N ALA A 382 18.47 -5.98 -2.33
CA ALA A 382 18.96 -5.13 -3.41
C ALA A 382 18.33 -3.72 -3.37
N GLU A 383 17.03 -3.62 -3.10
CA GLU A 383 16.32 -2.35 -2.89
C GLU A 383 16.93 -1.60 -1.69
N TRP A 384 17.09 -2.26 -0.55
CA TRP A 384 17.73 -1.66 0.63
C TRP A 384 19.17 -1.19 0.34
N LEU A 385 19.97 -2.01 -0.37
CA LEU A 385 21.33 -1.64 -0.71
C LEU A 385 21.36 -0.43 -1.65
N SER A 386 20.37 -0.31 -2.54
CA SER A 386 20.20 0.85 -3.40
C SER A 386 19.95 2.12 -2.58
N ASP A 387 19.02 2.06 -1.63
CA ASP A 387 18.75 3.17 -0.71
C ASP A 387 19.98 3.54 0.14
N GLN A 388 20.74 2.55 0.61
CA GLN A 388 21.92 2.77 1.44
C GLN A 388 23.11 3.35 0.68
N SER A 389 23.23 3.08 -0.61
CA SER A 389 24.37 3.52 -1.44
C SER A 389 24.05 4.73 -2.32
N GLY A 390 22.76 5.01 -2.56
CA GLY A 390 22.32 5.94 -3.60
C GLY A 390 22.64 5.43 -5.01
N LYS A 391 22.90 4.13 -5.18
CA LYS A 391 23.20 3.48 -6.46
C LYS A 391 22.12 2.46 -6.78
N GLU A 392 22.01 2.08 -8.04
CA GLU A 392 20.96 1.14 -8.46
C GLU A 392 21.49 -0.29 -8.42
N TYR A 393 21.04 -1.05 -7.42
CA TYR A 393 21.32 -2.46 -7.23
C TYR A 393 20.08 -3.31 -7.51
N ARG A 394 20.30 -4.46 -8.15
CA ARG A 394 19.24 -5.43 -8.46
C ARG A 394 19.81 -6.85 -8.55
N LEU A 395 18.94 -7.83 -8.68
CA LEU A 395 19.35 -9.17 -9.12
C LEU A 395 19.82 -9.11 -10.59
N PRO A 396 20.79 -9.95 -10.99
CA PRO A 396 21.15 -10.10 -12.40
C PRO A 396 19.96 -10.64 -13.19
N SER A 397 19.85 -10.25 -14.47
CA SER A 397 19.08 -11.08 -15.39
C SER A 397 19.76 -12.43 -15.58
N GLU A 398 19.02 -13.44 -16.02
CA GLU A 398 19.57 -14.75 -16.35
C GLU A 398 20.66 -14.64 -17.43
N ALA A 399 20.47 -13.71 -18.38
CA ALA A 399 21.43 -13.40 -19.43
C ALA A 399 22.72 -12.76 -18.91
N GLU A 400 22.61 -11.73 -18.05
CA GLU A 400 23.77 -11.11 -17.40
C GLU A 400 24.55 -12.13 -16.55
N TRP A 401 23.82 -13.00 -15.86
CA TRP A 401 24.42 -14.05 -15.04
C TRP A 401 25.22 -15.04 -15.92
N GLU A 402 24.63 -15.56 -17.02
CA GLU A 402 25.33 -16.51 -17.88
C GLU A 402 26.52 -15.86 -18.60
N TYR A 403 26.37 -14.61 -19.04
CA TYR A 403 27.47 -13.82 -19.62
C TYR A 403 28.64 -13.73 -18.65
N ALA A 404 28.35 -13.35 -17.40
CA ALA A 404 29.32 -13.23 -16.33
C ALA A 404 29.95 -14.58 -15.98
N ALA A 405 29.17 -15.66 -15.92
CA ALA A 405 29.64 -17.00 -15.61
C ALA A 405 30.61 -17.53 -16.69
N ARG A 406 30.29 -17.31 -17.97
CA ARG A 406 31.11 -17.71 -19.10
C ARG A 406 32.41 -16.92 -19.21
N ALA A 407 32.41 -15.64 -18.84
CA ALA A 407 33.58 -14.76 -18.90
C ALA A 407 34.36 -14.85 -20.23
N GLY A 408 33.62 -14.83 -21.35
CA GLY A 408 34.18 -14.91 -22.71
C GLY A 408 34.42 -16.32 -23.25
N THR A 409 34.20 -17.37 -22.45
CA THR A 409 34.32 -18.76 -22.92
C THR A 409 33.04 -19.26 -23.61
N THR A 410 33.21 -20.17 -24.57
CA THR A 410 32.12 -20.91 -25.23
C THR A 410 32.09 -22.39 -24.84
N SER A 411 32.94 -22.78 -23.88
CA SER A 411 33.01 -24.13 -23.36
C SER A 411 31.87 -24.43 -22.39
N ARG A 412 31.76 -25.72 -22.01
CA ARG A 412 30.76 -26.24 -21.08
C ARG A 412 30.86 -25.61 -19.70
N TYR A 413 32.09 -25.34 -19.26
CA TYR A 413 32.46 -24.67 -18.03
C TYR A 413 33.38 -23.48 -18.34
N PHE A 414 33.52 -22.53 -17.42
CA PHE A 414 34.48 -21.44 -17.61
C PHE A 414 35.94 -21.91 -17.58
N TRP A 415 36.22 -23.09 -16.99
CA TRP A 415 37.55 -23.70 -16.95
C TRP A 415 37.83 -24.68 -18.10
N GLY A 416 36.83 -25.02 -18.92
CA GLY A 416 37.01 -25.97 -20.01
C GLY A 416 35.81 -26.87 -20.25
N LYS A 417 36.07 -28.12 -20.66
CA LYS A 417 35.03 -29.08 -21.08
C LYS A 417 34.98 -30.35 -20.23
N ASP A 418 35.97 -30.58 -19.38
CA ASP A 418 36.13 -31.81 -18.62
C ASP A 418 35.48 -31.72 -17.22
N ASP A 419 34.77 -32.79 -16.87
CA ASP A 419 34.11 -32.95 -15.57
C ASP A 419 35.11 -33.33 -14.48
N GLU A 420 36.27 -33.90 -14.86
CA GLU A 420 37.30 -34.39 -13.95
C GLU A 420 37.94 -33.26 -13.13
N SER A 421 38.07 -32.06 -13.71
CA SER A 421 38.61 -30.89 -13.01
C SER A 421 37.60 -30.18 -12.12
N ALA A 422 36.30 -30.54 -12.16
CA ALA A 422 35.23 -29.81 -11.48
C ALA A 422 35.55 -29.51 -10.00
N CYS A 423 36.06 -30.50 -9.26
CA CYS A 423 36.34 -30.37 -7.83
C CYS A 423 37.48 -29.37 -7.50
N SER A 424 38.29 -28.98 -8.48
CA SER A 424 39.32 -27.94 -8.32
C SER A 424 38.80 -26.53 -8.59
N TYR A 425 37.63 -26.40 -9.21
CA TYR A 425 37.06 -25.14 -9.66
C TYR A 425 35.74 -24.77 -9.01
N ALA A 426 35.06 -25.71 -8.35
CA ALA A 426 33.75 -25.49 -7.76
C ALA A 426 33.49 -26.38 -6.54
N ASN A 427 32.72 -25.85 -5.59
CA ASN A 427 32.14 -26.64 -4.50
C ASN A 427 30.98 -27.49 -5.01
N SER A 428 31.16 -28.81 -5.00
CA SER A 428 30.26 -29.85 -5.54
C SER A 428 30.39 -31.16 -4.73
N GLY A 429 30.89 -31.09 -3.49
CA GLY A 429 31.36 -32.21 -2.70
C GLY A 429 30.29 -32.99 -1.95
N ALA A 430 29.03 -32.55 -1.97
CA ALA A 430 27.97 -33.27 -1.27
C ALA A 430 27.88 -34.72 -1.74
N PHE A 431 27.66 -35.65 -0.81
CA PHE A 431 27.57 -37.07 -1.09
C PHE A 431 28.83 -37.70 -1.71
N GLY A 432 29.98 -37.02 -1.63
CA GLY A 432 31.27 -37.56 -2.08
C GLY A 432 31.45 -37.57 -3.60
N SER A 433 30.68 -36.77 -4.35
CA SER A 433 30.89 -36.54 -5.79
C SER A 433 32.21 -35.86 -6.11
N CYS A 434 32.76 -35.13 -5.13
CA CYS A 434 34.03 -34.42 -5.25
C CYS A 434 34.84 -34.51 -3.95
N LYS A 435 36.17 -34.44 -4.08
CA LYS A 435 37.09 -34.19 -2.95
C LYS A 435 37.54 -32.72 -3.04
N ASP A 436 36.65 -31.83 -2.64
CA ASP A 436 36.81 -30.38 -2.70
C ASP A 436 36.91 -29.74 -1.29
N ASP A 437 37.16 -30.58 -0.28
CA ASP A 437 37.27 -30.25 1.14
C ASP A 437 36.00 -29.66 1.79
N HIS A 438 34.88 -29.57 1.07
CA HIS A 438 33.64 -28.95 1.55
C HIS A 438 32.40 -29.85 1.34
N ALA A 439 31.93 -30.50 2.42
CA ALA A 439 30.71 -31.30 2.36
C ALA A 439 29.39 -30.48 2.36
N LYS A 440 29.49 -29.15 2.48
CA LYS A 440 28.41 -28.16 2.56
C LYS A 440 28.85 -26.88 1.85
N VAL A 441 28.04 -25.81 1.91
CA VAL A 441 28.47 -24.47 1.47
C VAL A 441 29.85 -24.12 2.01
N ALA A 442 30.68 -23.55 1.15
CA ALA A 442 32.03 -23.11 1.44
C ALA A 442 32.01 -21.59 1.71
N PRO A 443 33.04 -21.04 2.38
CA PRO A 443 33.28 -19.61 2.36
C PRO A 443 33.32 -19.10 0.93
N VAL A 444 32.73 -17.93 0.69
CA VAL A 444 32.79 -17.35 -0.66
C VAL A 444 34.24 -17.05 -1.06
N GLY A 445 34.56 -17.22 -2.33
CA GLY A 445 35.90 -17.07 -2.88
C GLY A 445 36.85 -18.23 -2.60
N SER A 446 36.33 -19.41 -2.23
CA SER A 446 37.18 -20.59 -1.92
C SER A 446 37.82 -21.24 -3.15
N TYR A 447 37.24 -21.06 -4.34
CA TYR A 447 37.70 -21.68 -5.59
C TYR A 447 38.27 -20.63 -6.56
N PRO A 448 39.05 -21.02 -7.58
CA PRO A 448 39.55 -20.09 -8.59
C PRO A 448 38.43 -19.28 -9.25
N SER A 449 38.67 -17.98 -9.46
CA SER A 449 37.76 -17.14 -10.22
C SER A 449 37.82 -17.40 -11.72
N ASN A 450 36.77 -16.99 -12.44
CA ASN A 450 36.78 -16.97 -13.90
C ASN A 450 37.57 -15.76 -14.46
N ALA A 451 37.62 -15.60 -15.79
CA ALA A 451 38.40 -14.54 -16.44
C ALA A 451 37.92 -13.11 -16.13
N PHE A 452 36.70 -12.93 -15.60
CA PHE A 452 36.20 -11.64 -15.12
C PHE A 452 36.52 -11.39 -13.63
N GLY A 453 37.22 -12.31 -12.98
CA GLY A 453 37.54 -12.21 -11.55
C GLY A 453 36.37 -12.56 -10.63
N LEU A 454 35.35 -13.26 -11.15
CA LEU A 454 34.18 -13.68 -10.40
C LEU A 454 34.39 -15.07 -9.80
N PHE A 455 34.07 -15.19 -8.52
CA PHE A 455 34.19 -16.42 -7.75
C PHE A 455 32.83 -17.10 -7.63
N ASP A 456 32.87 -18.43 -7.52
CA ASP A 456 31.72 -19.28 -7.22
C ASP A 456 30.53 -19.07 -8.17
N MET A 457 30.77 -18.59 -9.40
CA MET A 457 29.73 -18.52 -10.43
C MET A 457 29.15 -19.90 -10.75
N ILE A 458 29.86 -20.98 -10.39
CA ILE A 458 29.44 -22.35 -10.62
C ILE A 458 29.77 -23.15 -9.35
N GLY A 459 28.78 -23.86 -8.82
CA GLY A 459 28.86 -24.60 -7.56
C GLY A 459 28.49 -23.74 -6.35
N ASN A 460 28.83 -24.23 -5.16
CA ASN A 460 28.55 -23.59 -3.87
C ASN A 460 27.06 -23.42 -3.57
N VAL A 461 26.37 -22.41 -4.12
CA VAL A 461 24.92 -22.24 -4.00
C VAL A 461 24.30 -21.83 -5.32
N TRP A 462 23.05 -22.25 -5.53
CA TRP A 462 22.21 -21.69 -6.58
C TRP A 462 21.98 -20.21 -6.33
N GLU A 463 21.85 -19.42 -7.38
CA GLU A 463 21.68 -17.97 -7.27
C GLU A 463 20.40 -17.49 -7.93
N TRP A 464 19.56 -16.78 -7.16
CA TRP A 464 18.38 -16.11 -7.70
C TRP A 464 18.74 -15.10 -8.80
N THR A 465 17.98 -15.14 -9.90
CA THR A 465 18.00 -14.13 -10.97
C THR A 465 16.66 -13.39 -11.04
N ALA A 466 16.60 -12.28 -11.78
CA ALA A 466 15.39 -11.48 -11.92
C ALA A 466 14.29 -12.19 -12.74
N ASP A 467 14.67 -13.12 -13.61
CA ASP A 467 13.81 -13.70 -14.65
C ASP A 467 12.71 -14.60 -14.09
N CYS A 468 11.55 -14.53 -14.73
CA CYS A 468 10.45 -15.46 -14.52
C CYS A 468 10.70 -16.76 -15.28
N TRP A 469 10.09 -17.85 -14.83
CA TRP A 469 10.30 -19.13 -15.49
C TRP A 469 9.71 -19.17 -16.89
N HIS A 470 10.49 -19.75 -17.82
CA HIS A 470 10.07 -20.09 -19.18
C HIS A 470 10.58 -21.50 -19.51
N GLU A 471 9.81 -22.26 -20.30
CA GLU A 471 10.14 -23.65 -20.64
C GLU A 471 11.45 -23.80 -21.42
N ASN A 472 11.85 -22.79 -22.20
CA ASN A 472 13.03 -22.78 -23.06
C ASN A 472 13.35 -21.34 -23.49
N TYR A 473 14.36 -21.12 -24.35
CA TYR A 473 14.78 -19.81 -24.84
C TYR A 473 14.11 -19.34 -26.14
N ARG A 474 13.01 -19.96 -26.58
CA ARG A 474 12.28 -19.44 -27.75
C ARG A 474 11.69 -18.07 -27.38
N ASP A 475 11.99 -17.08 -28.20
CA ASP A 475 11.58 -15.68 -28.01
C ASP A 475 12.20 -14.99 -26.77
N ALA A 476 13.29 -15.54 -26.23
CA ALA A 476 14.03 -14.91 -25.15
C ALA A 476 14.59 -13.52 -25.55
N PRO A 477 14.65 -12.55 -24.62
CA PRO A 477 15.26 -11.25 -24.89
C PRO A 477 16.73 -11.38 -25.31
N ILE A 478 17.13 -10.57 -26.30
CA ILE A 478 18.49 -10.59 -26.87
C ILE A 478 19.36 -9.40 -26.44
N ASP A 479 18.86 -8.55 -25.55
CA ASP A 479 19.49 -7.29 -25.12
C ASP A 479 20.02 -7.34 -23.66
N GLY A 480 19.98 -8.53 -23.05
CA GLY A 480 20.41 -8.75 -21.66
C GLY A 480 19.37 -8.37 -20.61
N SER A 481 18.18 -7.90 -21.00
CA SER A 481 17.09 -7.64 -20.06
C SER A 481 16.53 -8.93 -19.45
N ALA A 482 15.92 -8.80 -18.27
CA ALA A 482 15.28 -9.93 -17.60
C ALA A 482 13.96 -10.31 -18.29
N TRP A 483 13.73 -11.62 -18.44
CA TRP A 483 12.55 -12.16 -19.08
C TRP A 483 11.37 -12.26 -18.10
N GLY A 484 10.48 -11.26 -18.17
CA GLY A 484 9.37 -11.06 -17.23
C GLY A 484 7.99 -11.55 -17.70
N GLU A 485 6.98 -11.33 -16.85
CA GLU A 485 5.57 -11.70 -17.07
C GLU A 485 4.98 -11.14 -18.38
N ASP A 486 5.36 -9.91 -18.73
CA ASP A 486 4.90 -9.22 -19.94
C ASP A 486 5.24 -9.96 -21.23
N ASN A 487 6.16 -10.93 -21.16
CA ASN A 487 6.61 -11.77 -22.27
C ASN A 487 6.19 -13.23 -22.12
N GLY A 488 5.20 -13.51 -21.25
CA GLY A 488 4.61 -14.84 -21.06
C GLY A 488 5.25 -15.70 -19.97
N GLY A 489 6.10 -15.13 -19.13
CA GLY A 489 6.79 -15.87 -18.06
C GLY A 489 5.91 -16.19 -16.85
N ASP A 490 6.10 -17.35 -16.24
CA ASP A 490 5.49 -17.69 -14.96
C ASP A 490 6.32 -17.11 -13.81
N CYS A 491 5.89 -15.97 -13.28
CA CYS A 491 6.59 -15.31 -12.18
C CYS A 491 6.27 -15.86 -10.79
N THR A 492 5.40 -16.87 -10.67
CA THR A 492 5.26 -17.64 -9.41
C THR A 492 6.52 -18.48 -9.15
N ARG A 493 7.31 -18.69 -10.20
CA ARG A 493 8.61 -19.35 -10.20
C ARG A 493 9.66 -18.37 -10.72
N ARG A 494 10.89 -18.49 -10.22
CA ARG A 494 12.00 -17.61 -10.61
C ARG A 494 13.19 -18.48 -11.00
N MET A 495 13.93 -18.01 -12.00
CA MET A 495 15.12 -18.73 -12.46
C MET A 495 16.24 -18.61 -11.42
N VAL A 496 16.93 -19.73 -11.20
CA VAL A 496 18.17 -19.83 -10.43
C VAL A 496 19.28 -20.42 -11.29
N ARG A 497 20.53 -20.04 -11.01
CA ARG A 497 21.69 -20.38 -11.84
C ARG A 497 22.87 -20.86 -11.01
N GLY A 498 23.80 -21.56 -11.65
CA GLY A 498 25.11 -21.91 -11.09
C GLY A 498 25.24 -23.27 -10.43
N SER A 499 24.14 -24.02 -10.24
CA SER A 499 24.15 -25.24 -9.41
C SER A 499 24.54 -24.94 -7.96
N SER A 500 24.61 -25.96 -7.10
CA SER A 500 25.03 -25.81 -5.70
C SER A 500 26.05 -26.87 -5.31
N PHE A 501 26.46 -26.87 -4.05
CA PHE A 501 27.29 -27.92 -3.46
C PHE A 501 26.66 -29.32 -3.54
N TYR A 502 25.34 -29.42 -3.78
CA TYR A 502 24.64 -30.68 -4.09
C TYR A 502 24.75 -31.14 -5.55
N GLY A 503 25.13 -30.22 -6.44
CA GLY A 503 25.28 -30.48 -7.86
C GLY A 503 26.35 -31.53 -8.09
N LYS A 504 26.10 -32.42 -9.05
CA LYS A 504 27.13 -33.31 -9.58
C LYS A 504 27.93 -32.57 -10.66
N PRO A 505 29.16 -33.00 -11.00
CA PRO A 505 30.00 -32.30 -11.98
C PRO A 505 29.29 -31.93 -13.28
N TRP A 506 28.44 -32.80 -13.84
CA TRP A 506 27.70 -32.52 -15.08
C TRP A 506 26.53 -31.53 -14.97
N TYR A 507 26.16 -31.10 -13.75
CA TYR A 507 25.22 -30.00 -13.50
C TYR A 507 25.91 -28.66 -13.32
N LEU A 508 27.24 -28.62 -13.18
CA LEU A 508 28.02 -27.40 -13.01
C LEU A 508 28.21 -26.61 -14.32
N ARG A 509 27.36 -26.80 -15.33
CA ARG A 509 27.56 -26.21 -16.66
C ARG A 509 27.16 -24.74 -16.64
N SER A 510 27.87 -23.89 -17.38
CA SER A 510 27.51 -22.47 -17.48
C SER A 510 26.09 -22.25 -18.00
N ALA A 511 25.59 -23.17 -18.85
CA ALA A 511 24.25 -23.11 -19.40
C ALA A 511 23.16 -23.67 -18.46
N ASN A 512 23.50 -24.38 -17.38
CA ASN A 512 22.53 -25.16 -16.61
C ASN A 512 21.49 -24.31 -15.88
N ARG A 513 20.23 -24.45 -16.30
CA ARG A 513 19.08 -23.69 -15.78
C ARG A 513 18.37 -24.51 -14.72
N PHE A 514 17.82 -23.81 -13.74
CA PHE A 514 16.86 -24.39 -12.83
C PHE A 514 15.92 -23.30 -12.35
N ASP A 515 14.80 -23.68 -11.76
CA ASP A 515 13.81 -22.72 -11.32
C ASP A 515 13.17 -23.21 -10.02
N LEU A 516 12.68 -22.26 -9.23
CA LEU A 516 12.07 -22.52 -7.94
C LEU A 516 10.88 -21.60 -7.70
N PRO A 517 9.85 -22.04 -6.93
CA PRO A 517 8.81 -21.14 -6.45
C PRO A 517 9.42 -19.93 -5.76
N MET A 518 8.90 -18.73 -6.01
CA MET A 518 9.50 -17.48 -5.53
C MET A 518 9.57 -17.36 -4.00
N ASP A 519 8.68 -18.07 -3.28
CA ASP A 519 8.59 -18.13 -1.82
C ASP A 519 9.42 -19.27 -1.20
N LYS A 520 10.12 -20.06 -2.04
CA LYS A 520 10.94 -21.18 -1.60
C LYS A 520 12.14 -20.68 -0.82
N LYS A 521 12.41 -21.36 0.30
CA LYS A 521 13.67 -21.25 1.05
C LYS A 521 14.36 -22.60 1.06
N THR A 522 15.62 -22.64 0.65
CA THR A 522 16.47 -23.84 0.73
C THR A 522 17.85 -23.47 1.26
N THR A 523 18.57 -24.47 1.76
CA THR A 523 19.90 -24.29 2.36
C THR A 523 21.02 -24.13 1.33
N ASP A 524 20.69 -24.22 0.04
CA ASP A 524 21.63 -24.23 -1.07
C ASP A 524 21.27 -23.21 -2.16
N VAL A 525 20.37 -22.27 -1.86
CA VAL A 525 20.02 -21.14 -2.73
C VAL A 525 20.32 -19.83 -1.99
N GLY A 526 21.15 -19.02 -2.61
CA GLY A 526 21.49 -17.64 -2.25
C GLY A 526 21.27 -16.71 -3.44
N PHE A 527 22.10 -15.67 -3.54
CA PHE A 527 22.06 -14.72 -4.66
C PHE A 527 23.33 -13.87 -4.71
N ARG A 528 23.60 -13.30 -5.88
CA ARG A 528 24.53 -12.16 -6.06
C ARG A 528 23.78 -10.97 -6.66
N LEU A 529 24.46 -9.82 -6.71
CA LEU A 529 23.86 -8.57 -7.17
C LEU A 529 24.53 -8.04 -8.43
N VAL A 530 23.76 -7.27 -9.19
CA VAL A 530 24.23 -6.34 -10.20
C VAL A 530 24.05 -4.92 -9.68
N ARG A 531 25.02 -4.05 -10.00
CA ARG A 531 24.95 -2.59 -9.85
C ARG A 531 25.03 -1.95 -11.23
N VAL A 532 24.07 -1.10 -11.55
CA VAL A 532 24.05 -0.35 -12.82
C VAL A 532 25.18 0.67 -12.83
N ILE A 533 25.94 0.71 -13.91
CA ILE A 533 26.93 1.77 -14.17
C ILE A 533 26.27 2.84 -15.04
N LYS A 534 26.09 4.05 -14.48
CA LYS A 534 25.55 5.21 -15.21
C LYS A 534 26.74 6.05 -15.68
N PRO A 535 26.98 6.19 -17.00
CA PRO A 535 28.08 6.99 -17.52
C PRO A 535 27.89 8.49 -17.30
#